data_AF-A0A0V0HAR5-F1
#
_entry.id   AF-A0A0V0HAR5-F1
#
_cell.length_a   1.000
_cell.length_b   1.000
_cell.length_c   1.000
_cell.angle_alpha   90.00
_cell.angle_beta   90.00
_cell.angle_gamma   90.00
#
_symmetry.space_group_name_H-M   'P 1'
#
loop_
_entity.id
_entity.type
_entity.pdbx_description
1 polymer ?
#
loop_
_entity_poly.entity_id
_entity_poly.type
_entity_poly.pdbx_seq_one_letter_code
_entity_poly.pdbx_strand_id
1 'polypeptide(L)'
;MYCVIPALYLYRSYGHISMTINIILMLIAGVFVNGPYALITTAVSADLGTHSSLKGNSRALATVTAIIDGTGSIGAAVGPFLTGYISADSWNAVFVMLMGSALVAGLFLTRLVVTEVNGKIQELRSQGSSMSTNLQV
;
A
#
# COMPACT_ATOMS: atom_id res chain seq x y z
N MET A 1 -0.48 -3.61 -5.04
CA MET A 1 0.53 -4.59 -4.60
C MET A 1 0.65 -5.80 -5.54
N TYR A 2 -0.42 -6.30 -6.16
CA TYR A 2 -0.30 -7.46 -7.08
C TYR A 2 0.69 -7.28 -8.23
N CYS A 3 0.87 -6.05 -8.75
CA CYS A 3 1.85 -5.75 -9.81
C CYS A 3 3.32 -5.99 -9.39
N VAL A 4 3.60 -6.08 -8.09
CA VAL A 4 4.96 -6.38 -7.57
C VAL A 4 5.35 -7.82 -7.89
N ILE A 5 4.40 -8.75 -7.97
CA ILE A 5 4.65 -10.17 -8.23
C ILE A 5 5.26 -10.40 -9.63
N PRO A 6 4.64 -9.94 -10.74
CA PRO A 6 5.25 -10.06 -12.05
C PRO A 6 6.53 -9.22 -12.18
N ALA A 7 6.63 -8.06 -11.51
CA ALA A 7 7.84 -7.25 -11.52
C ALA A 7 9.04 -7.98 -10.86
N LEU A 8 8.83 -8.64 -9.72
CA LEU A 8 9.85 -9.46 -9.04
C LEU A 8 10.20 -10.71 -9.83
N TYR A 9 9.22 -11.35 -10.48
CA TYR A 9 9.47 -12.48 -11.36
C TYR A 9 10.34 -12.08 -12.57
N LEU A 10 10.02 -10.95 -13.22
CA LEU A 10 10.82 -10.41 -14.33
C LEU A 10 12.23 -10.00 -13.86
N TYR A 11 12.34 -9.36 -12.69
CA TYR A 11 13.64 -9.04 -12.09
C TYR A 11 14.49 -10.30 -11.86
N ARG A 12 13.88 -11.39 -11.37
CA ARG A 12 14.58 -12.66 -11.18
C ARG A 12 15.06 -13.26 -12.50
N SER A 13 14.22 -13.24 -13.52
CA SER A 13 14.51 -13.88 -14.82
C SER A 13 15.52 -13.09 -15.65
N TYR A 14 15.37 -11.77 -15.72
CA TYR A 14 16.13 -10.90 -16.64
C TYR A 14 17.14 -9.98 -15.95
N GLY A 15 17.11 -9.87 -14.63
CA GLY A 15 17.98 -8.97 -13.86
C GLY A 15 19.47 -9.34 -13.90
N HIS A 16 19.83 -10.56 -14.28
CA HIS A 16 21.22 -11.00 -14.41
C HIS A 16 21.82 -10.73 -15.81
N ILE A 17 21.01 -10.30 -16.78
CA ILE A 17 21.42 -10.23 -18.20
C ILE A 17 22.27 -8.99 -18.48
N SER A 18 21.90 -7.84 -17.91
CA SER A 18 22.61 -6.57 -18.12
C SER A 18 22.38 -5.63 -16.96
N MET A 19 23.41 -4.85 -16.60
CA MET A 19 23.34 -3.81 -15.58
C MET A 19 22.22 -2.80 -15.87
N THR A 20 22.03 -2.42 -17.13
CA THR A 20 20.97 -1.48 -17.55
C THR A 20 19.58 -2.06 -17.32
N ILE A 21 19.39 -3.35 -17.67
CA ILE A 21 18.12 -4.05 -17.45
C ILE A 21 17.86 -4.21 -15.95
N ASN A 22 18.89 -4.50 -15.16
CA ASN A 22 18.78 -4.57 -13.71
C ASN A 22 18.30 -3.25 -13.10
N ILE A 23 18.90 -2.12 -13.49
CA ILE A 23 18.53 -0.78 -13.03
C ILE A 23 17.07 -0.46 -13.39
N ILE A 24 16.68 -0.71 -14.66
CA ILE A 24 15.31 -0.46 -15.12
C ILE A 24 14.31 -1.31 -14.33
N LEU A 25 14.59 -2.60 -14.15
CA LEU A 25 13.70 -3.50 -13.41
C LEU A 25 13.64 -3.15 -11.91
N MET A 26 14.74 -2.70 -11.30
CA MET A 26 14.72 -2.16 -9.92
C MET A 26 13.85 -0.90 -9.82
N LEU A 27 13.93 0.00 -10.79
CA LEU A 27 13.11 1.21 -10.81
C LEU A 27 11.63 0.86 -10.91
N ILE A 28 11.27 -0.05 -11.83
CA ILE A 28 9.90 -0.54 -12.00
C ILE A 28 9.39 -1.20 -10.71
N ALA A 29 10.17 -2.12 -10.13
CA ALA A 29 9.82 -2.75 -8.87
C ALA A 29 9.64 -1.72 -7.74
N GLY A 30 10.55 -0.74 -7.66
CA GLY A 30 10.51 0.36 -6.70
C GLY A 30 9.24 1.19 -6.82
N VAL A 31 8.82 1.56 -8.02
CA VAL A 31 7.56 2.31 -8.25
C VAL A 31 6.35 1.49 -7.83
N PHE A 32 6.30 0.20 -8.17
CA PHE A 32 5.17 -0.66 -7.82
C PHE A 32 5.05 -0.97 -6.32
N VAL A 33 6.14 -0.87 -5.57
CA VAL A 33 6.13 -1.02 -4.11
C VAL A 33 5.86 0.32 -3.42
N ASN A 34 6.62 1.37 -3.75
CA ASN A 34 6.51 2.67 -3.09
C ASN A 34 5.23 3.42 -3.46
N GLY A 35 4.71 3.25 -4.68
CA GLY A 35 3.47 3.90 -5.12
C GLY A 35 2.28 3.54 -4.22
N PRO A 36 1.94 2.25 -4.09
CA PRO A 36 0.88 1.82 -3.17
C PRO A 36 1.19 2.16 -1.70
N TYR A 37 2.44 2.04 -1.25
CA TYR A 37 2.83 2.45 0.11
C TYR A 37 2.51 3.92 0.39
N ALA A 38 2.91 4.82 -0.51
CA ALA A 38 2.64 6.25 -0.40
C ALA A 38 1.13 6.55 -0.44
N LEU A 39 0.36 5.85 -1.27
CA LEU A 39 -1.09 6.00 -1.32
C LEU A 39 -1.76 5.59 0.00
N ILE A 40 -1.33 4.49 0.63
CA ILE A 40 -1.89 4.03 1.90
C ILE A 40 -1.63 5.04 3.01
N THR A 41 -0.37 5.45 3.19
CA THR A 41 0.00 6.41 4.24
C THR A 41 -0.72 7.74 4.05
N THR A 42 -0.91 8.18 2.81
CA THR A 42 -1.64 9.42 2.50
C THR A 42 -3.14 9.26 2.76
N ALA A 43 -3.75 8.16 2.31
CA ALA A 43 -5.17 7.90 2.48
C ALA A 43 -5.53 7.78 3.96
N VAL A 44 -4.76 7.00 4.73
CA VAL A 44 -4.99 6.82 6.17
C VAL A 44 -4.77 8.13 6.93
N SER A 45 -3.77 8.92 6.56
CA SER A 45 -3.54 10.24 7.18
C SER A 45 -4.68 11.21 6.89
N ALA A 46 -5.22 11.22 5.66
CA ALA A 46 -6.36 12.04 5.29
C ALA A 46 -7.65 11.60 6.00
N ASP A 47 -7.89 10.30 6.09
CA ASP A 47 -9.05 9.72 6.77
C ASP A 47 -9.04 10.07 8.27
N LEU A 48 -7.92 9.87 8.95
CA LEU A 48 -7.75 10.26 10.36
C LEU A 48 -7.86 11.77 10.59
N GLY A 49 -7.36 12.59 9.66
CA GLY A 49 -7.43 14.05 9.75
C GLY A 49 -8.86 14.60 9.64
N THR A 50 -9.77 13.85 9.01
CA THR A 50 -11.18 14.26 8.81
C THR A 50 -12.16 13.56 9.77
N HIS A 51 -11.72 12.51 10.46
CA HIS A 51 -12.53 11.74 11.41
C HIS A 51 -13.02 12.61 12.58
N SER A 52 -14.32 12.57 12.87
CA SER A 52 -14.98 13.43 13.86
C SER A 52 -14.40 13.33 15.28
N SER A 53 -13.88 12.16 15.66
CA SER A 53 -13.23 11.91 16.95
C SER A 53 -11.83 12.54 17.09
N LEU A 54 -11.20 12.91 15.97
CA LEU A 54 -9.84 13.47 15.90
C LEU A 54 -9.83 14.91 15.37
N LYS A 55 -10.93 15.36 14.76
CA LYS A 55 -11.11 16.70 14.21
C LYS A 55 -10.96 17.76 15.30
N GLY A 56 -9.87 18.51 15.25
CA GLY A 56 -9.53 19.56 16.22
C GLY A 56 -8.71 19.10 17.43
N ASN A 57 -8.48 17.80 17.60
CA ASN A 57 -7.63 17.25 18.67
C ASN A 57 -6.29 16.78 18.11
N SER A 58 -5.35 17.71 17.96
CA SER A 58 -4.01 17.48 17.41
C SER A 58 -3.22 16.42 18.18
N ARG A 59 -3.45 16.28 19.49
CA ARG A 59 -2.76 15.28 20.34
C ARG A 59 -3.20 13.85 20.03
N ALA A 60 -4.51 13.66 19.82
CA ALA A 60 -5.04 12.36 19.46
C ALA A 60 -4.60 11.95 18.04
N LEU A 61 -4.66 12.88 17.07
CA LEU A 61 -4.19 12.64 15.71
C LEU A 61 -2.70 12.26 15.68
N ALA A 62 -1.85 13.04 16.38
CA ALA A 62 -0.41 12.76 16.47
C ALA A 62 -0.12 11.37 17.07
N THR A 63 -0.92 10.92 18.04
CA THR A 63 -0.76 9.59 18.65
C THR A 63 -1.07 8.48 17.64
N VAL A 64 -2.15 8.62 16.85
CA VAL A 64 -2.49 7.61 15.83
C VAL A 64 -1.45 7.59 14.71
N THR A 65 -0.98 8.76 14.25
CA THR A 65 0.10 8.85 13.27
C THR A 65 1.38 8.20 13.79
N ALA A 66 1.74 8.42 15.06
CA ALA A 66 2.92 7.80 15.67
C ALA A 66 2.81 6.27 15.75
N ILE A 67 1.62 5.72 16.00
CA ILE A 67 1.39 4.27 15.98
C ILE A 67 1.59 3.72 14.56
N ILE A 68 1.00 4.38 13.55
CA ILE A 68 1.12 3.95 12.15
C ILE A 68 2.58 3.95 11.72
N ASP A 69 3.29 5.06 11.94
CA ASP A 69 4.70 5.19 11.58
C ASP A 69 5.59 4.21 12.38
N GLY A 70 5.27 4.00 13.65
CA GLY A 70 5.92 2.99 14.48
C GLY A 70 5.76 1.58 13.93
N THR A 71 4.56 1.19 13.49
CA THR A 71 4.33 -0.11 12.85
C THR A 71 5.05 -0.24 11.50
N GLY A 72 5.13 0.85 10.73
CA GLY A 72 5.92 0.91 9.49
C GLY A 72 7.41 0.65 9.74
N SER A 73 7.95 1.24 10.81
CA SER A 73 9.35 1.05 11.23
C SER A 73 9.65 -0.39 11.65
N ILE A 74 8.73 -1.06 12.34
CA ILE A 74 8.87 -2.50 12.66
C ILE A 74 8.94 -3.33 11.37
N GLY A 75 8.06 -3.06 10.40
CA GLY A 75 8.10 -3.73 9.11
C GLY A 75 9.41 -3.51 8.36
N ALA A 76 9.92 -2.27 8.38
CA ALA A 76 11.20 -1.91 7.78
C ALA A 76 12.42 -2.60 8.43
N ALA A 77 12.33 -2.96 9.71
CA ALA A 77 13.37 -3.74 10.40
C ALA A 77 13.24 -5.26 10.13
N VAL A 78 12.00 -5.77 10.13
CA VAL A 78 11.73 -7.22 9.95
C VAL A 78 12.07 -7.69 8.53
N GLY A 79 11.82 -6.86 7.51
CA GLY A 79 12.09 -7.23 6.11
C GLY A 79 13.55 -7.60 5.84
N PRO A 80 14.53 -6.71 6.13
CA PRO A 80 15.95 -7.00 6.00
C PRO A 80 16.42 -8.12 6.92
N PHE A 81 15.87 -8.24 8.13
CA PHE A 81 16.20 -9.33 9.06
C PHE A 81 15.86 -10.71 8.46
N LEU A 82 14.62 -10.88 7.97
CA LEU A 82 14.20 -12.11 7.31
C LEU A 82 14.96 -12.36 6.01
N THR A 83 15.19 -11.31 5.23
CA THR A 83 15.98 -11.39 3.98
C THR A 83 17.39 -11.88 4.26
N GLY A 84 18.05 -11.33 5.27
CA GLY A 84 19.40 -11.74 5.68
C GLY A 84 19.45 -13.20 6.09
N TYR A 85 18.50 -13.65 6.92
CA TYR A 85 18.44 -15.04 7.36
C TYR A 85 18.18 -16.02 6.21
N ILE A 86 17.20 -15.73 5.34
CA ILE A 86 16.79 -16.64 4.26
C ILE A 86 17.78 -16.61 3.08
N SER A 87 18.45 -15.49 2.84
CA SER A 87 19.45 -15.36 1.77
C SER A 87 20.69 -16.24 2.00
N ALA A 88 20.94 -16.69 3.24
CA ALA A 88 22.01 -17.62 3.55
C ALA A 88 21.84 -18.97 2.84
N ASP A 89 20.59 -19.42 2.68
CA ASP A 89 20.27 -20.70 2.04
C ASP A 89 19.90 -20.54 0.57
N SER A 90 19.05 -19.55 0.23
CA SER A 90 18.63 -19.35 -1.15
C SER A 90 18.07 -17.97 -1.46
N TRP A 91 18.65 -17.31 -2.46
CA TRP A 91 18.07 -16.10 -3.05
C TRP A 91 16.69 -16.36 -3.68
N ASN A 92 16.40 -17.56 -4.18
CA ASN A 92 15.05 -17.89 -4.68
C ASN A 92 14.01 -17.80 -3.57
N ALA A 93 14.34 -18.30 -2.37
CA ALA A 93 13.43 -18.25 -1.22
C ALA A 93 13.14 -16.81 -0.80
N VAL A 94 14.10 -15.89 -0.91
CA VAL A 94 13.88 -14.45 -0.70
C VAL A 94 12.86 -13.89 -1.69
N PHE A 95 13.01 -14.18 -2.99
CA PHE A 95 12.04 -13.72 -4.00
C PHE A 95 10.64 -14.29 -3.76
N VAL A 96 10.54 -15.57 -3.39
CA VAL A 96 9.24 -16.20 -3.04
C VAL A 96 8.63 -15.56 -1.80
N MET A 97 9.42 -15.28 -0.77
CA MET A 97 8.98 -14.55 0.42
C MET A 97 8.44 -13.16 0.05
N LEU A 98 9.16 -12.39 -0.78
CA LEU A 98 8.74 -11.06 -1.22
C LEU A 98 7.46 -11.09 -2.07
N MET A 99 7.30 -12.09 -2.94
CA MET A 99 6.07 -12.28 -3.71
C MET A 99 4.90 -12.68 -2.80
N GLY A 100 5.14 -13.54 -1.80
CA GLY A 100 4.14 -13.94 -0.80
C GLY A 100 3.69 -12.78 0.07
N SER A 101 4.62 -11.95 0.57
CA SER A 101 4.28 -10.76 1.35
C SER A 101 3.51 -9.73 0.51
N ALA A 102 3.87 -9.55 -0.77
CA ALA A 102 3.13 -8.70 -1.69
C ALA A 102 1.70 -9.20 -1.97
N LEU A 103 1.49 -10.52 -2.02
CA LEU A 103 0.15 -11.12 -2.12
C LEU A 103 -0.70 -10.84 -0.89
N VAL A 104 -0.16 -11.08 0.31
CA VAL A 104 -0.85 -10.83 1.58
C VAL A 104 -1.20 -9.34 1.72
N ALA A 105 -0.25 -8.45 1.44
CA ALA A 105 -0.50 -7.01 1.42
C ALA A 105 -1.57 -6.64 0.38
N GLY A 106 -1.53 -7.23 -0.82
CA GLY A 106 -2.55 -7.05 -1.84
C GLY A 106 -3.95 -7.45 -1.37
N LEU A 107 -4.07 -8.57 -0.65
CA LEU A 107 -5.34 -9.06 -0.13
C LEU A 107 -5.94 -8.10 0.90
N PHE A 108 -5.13 -7.60 1.84
CA PHE A 108 -5.57 -6.61 2.83
C PHE A 108 -5.97 -5.29 2.19
N LEU A 109 -5.22 -4.81 1.21
CA LEU A 109 -5.57 -3.58 0.48
C LEU A 109 -6.82 -3.72 -0.36
N THR A 110 -7.10 -4.92 -0.89
CA THR A 110 -8.33 -5.15 -1.65
C THR A 110 -9.56 -4.91 -0.77
N ARG A 111 -9.53 -5.34 0.50
CA ARG A 111 -10.62 -5.05 1.46
C ARG A 111 -10.78 -3.55 1.70
N LEU A 112 -9.66 -2.84 1.90
CA LEU A 112 -9.66 -1.38 2.11
C LEU A 112 -10.26 -0.65 0.90
N VAL A 113 -9.79 -0.97 -0.31
CA VAL A 113 -10.26 -0.34 -1.56
C VAL A 113 -11.75 -0.61 -1.79
N VAL A 114 -12.23 -1.82 -1.51
CA VAL A 114 -13.66 -2.16 -1.64
C VAL A 114 -14.51 -1.32 -0.68
N THR A 115 -14.09 -1.16 0.57
CA THR A 115 -14.79 -0.31 1.55
C THR A 115 -14.85 1.15 1.09
N GLU A 116 -13.71 1.69 0.64
CA GLU A 116 -13.59 3.06 0.16
C GLU A 116 -14.48 3.33 -1.06
N VAL A 117 -14.42 2.45 -2.06
CA VAL A 117 -15.22 2.56 -3.29
C VAL A 117 -16.72 2.48 -2.98
N ASN A 118 -17.13 1.57 -2.09
CA ASN A 118 -18.53 1.46 -1.68
C ASN A 118 -19.02 2.74 -0.97
N GLY A 119 -18.20 3.33 -0.08
CA GLY A 119 -18.52 4.60 0.57
C GLY A 119 -18.72 5.72 -0.44
N LYS A 120 -17.80 5.85 -1.41
CA LYS A 120 -17.87 6.89 -2.43
C LYS A 120 -19.06 6.73 -3.39
N ILE A 121 -19.42 5.48 -3.75
CA ILE A 121 -20.62 5.21 -4.55
C ILE A 121 -21.90 5.63 -3.81
N GLN A 122 -21.97 5.39 -2.49
CA GLN A 122 -23.12 5.81 -1.68
C GLN A 122 -23.24 7.34 -1.59
N GLU A 123 -22.12 8.03 -1.41
CA GLU A 123 -22.08 9.50 -1.40
C GLU A 123 -22.59 10.07 -2.73
N LEU A 124 -22.10 9.56 -3.86
CA LEU A 124 -22.54 9.97 -5.20
C LEU A 124 -24.04 9.71 -5.42
N ARG A 125 -24.56 8.57 -4.93
CA ARG A 125 -25.99 8.24 -5.03
C ARG A 125 -26.85 9.20 -4.22
N SER A 126 -26.40 9.62 -3.03
CA SER A 126 -27.12 10.56 -2.17
C SER A 126 -27.17 11.99 -2.76
N GLN A 127 -26.07 12.45 -3.37
CA GLN A 127 -26.02 13.73 -4.09
C GLN A 127 -26.95 13.73 -5.31
N GLY A 128 -26.99 12.63 -6.07
CA GLY A 128 -27.91 12.47 -7.21
C GLY A 128 -29.38 12.58 -6.82
N SER A 129 -29.79 11.99 -5.68
CA SER A 129 -31.16 12.11 -5.16
C SER A 129 -31.50 13.51 -4.62
N SER A 130 -30.53 14.20 -4.02
CA SER A 130 -30.76 15.56 -3.50
C SER A 130 -30.89 16.59 -4.61
N MET A 131 -30.12 16.45 -5.70
CA MET A 131 -30.21 17.32 -6.88
C MET A 131 -31.54 17.16 -7.61
N SER A 132 -32.04 15.93 -7.75
CA SER A 132 -33.33 15.65 -8.40
C SER A 132 -34.53 16.11 -7.57
N THR A 133 -34.42 16.11 -6.24
CA THR A 133 -35.45 16.66 -5.34
C THR A 133 -35.52 18.19 -5.40
N ASN A 134 -34.39 18.89 -5.53
CA ASN A 134 -34.35 20.36 -5.63
C ASN A 134 -34.82 20.91 -6.99
N LEU A 135 -34.87 20.08 -8.03
CA LEU A 135 -35.35 20.46 -9.37
C LEU A 135 -36.87 20.29 -9.55
N GLN A 136 -37.56 19.76 -8.52
CA GLN A 136 -39.01 19.53 -8.51
C GLN A 136 -39.76 20.51 -7.58
N VAL A 137 -39.08 21.56 -7.09
CA VAL A 137 -39.61 22.68 -6.30
C VAL A 137 -39.32 23.97 -7.03
#